data_AF-A0A9E3XRL0-F1
#
_entry.id   AF-A0A9E3XRL0-F1
#
_cell.length_a   1.000
_cell.length_b   1.000
_cell.length_c   1.000
_cell.angle_alpha   90.00
_cell.angle_beta   90.00
_cell.angle_gamma   90.00
#
_symmetry.space_group_name_H-M   'P 1'
#
loop_
_entity.id
_entity.type
_entity.pdbx_description
1 polymer ?
#
loop_
_entity_poly.entity_id
_entity_poly.type
_entity_poly.pdbx_seq_one_letter_code
_entity_poly.pdbx_strand_id
1 'polypeptide(L)'
;MVRTRTTLGIGLSALASIGVAAYMSGKRAVPGWGGTVTMPLLDGDVEVIRDQWGIPAVFASTEPDAYRVQGYLHATDRTFQLDLLRRVGLGRLAELVGEPGIGSDRLIRTLGFPQHIEGDWELIDAESRAALTAYTEGVNAGFERARRRLPVEFRLLGAKPEPWRPQDSLALSRVMALGLCGNWESELARGELAARFGLEVLDAIESGDHVGAWPAQIHTDVLGELVAAMRDTAGFGGPGGIGSNNWVIGPRRTRSGGALLANDPHLDLQMPSVWYEQRLQGGDLDVRGFTFPGVPGVVLGHNGRIAWGFTNSSIDVQDCYLEELDESGARYRDVGGEWRDLETRTETIRVKGADPVTLTVRATRRGPIITDVATSEHISDPVSLRWDAVRPARTADTIRGFNHAAGWEDFREACRGWLAPAQNVVYADRDGNIGFQHMGEIPIRTAGNDGSVPRRGDDPAGEWTGTVPFDEAP
;
A
#
# COMPACT_ATOMS: atom_id res chain seq x y z
N MET A 1 -44.44 -30.36 -37.75
CA MET A 1 -43.37 -29.34 -37.61
C MET A 1 -43.53 -28.70 -36.24
N VAL A 2 -42.67 -29.07 -35.27
CA VAL A 2 -42.83 -28.75 -33.84
C VAL A 2 -41.94 -27.58 -33.44
N ARG A 3 -42.51 -26.73 -32.59
CA ARG A 3 -42.07 -25.43 -32.04
C ARG A 3 -40.60 -25.37 -31.55
N THR A 4 -39.87 -24.35 -32.02
CA THR A 4 -38.60 -23.86 -31.44
C THR A 4 -38.55 -22.32 -31.50
N ARG A 5 -39.51 -21.65 -30.84
CA ARG A 5 -39.45 -20.18 -30.63
C ARG A 5 -39.64 -19.74 -29.17
N THR A 6 -40.06 -20.64 -28.27
CA THR A 6 -40.35 -20.28 -26.87
C THR A 6 -39.10 -20.25 -25.98
N THR A 7 -38.10 -21.09 -26.25
CA THR A 7 -36.88 -21.21 -25.42
C THR A 7 -35.96 -19.99 -25.51
N LEU A 8 -35.87 -19.34 -26.68
CA LEU A 8 -35.03 -18.15 -26.86
C LEU A 8 -35.60 -16.93 -26.11
N GLY A 9 -36.92 -16.74 -26.15
CA GLY A 9 -37.61 -15.65 -25.43
C GLY A 9 -37.59 -15.81 -23.91
N ILE A 10 -37.69 -17.05 -23.41
CA ILE A 10 -37.56 -17.36 -21.97
C ILE A 10 -36.11 -17.13 -21.51
N GLY A 11 -35.11 -17.51 -22.30
CA GLY A 11 -33.69 -17.28 -21.99
C GLY A 11 -33.32 -15.78 -21.91
N LEU A 12 -33.76 -14.98 -22.88
CA LEU A 12 -33.57 -13.52 -22.87
C LEU A 12 -34.31 -12.83 -21.72
N SER A 13 -35.53 -13.30 -21.39
CA SER A 13 -36.30 -12.75 -20.27
C SER A 13 -35.68 -13.12 -18.91
N ALA A 14 -35.14 -14.32 -18.77
CA ALA A 14 -34.41 -14.75 -17.58
C ALA A 14 -33.11 -13.95 -17.40
N LEU A 15 -32.33 -13.76 -18.46
CA LEU A 15 -31.12 -12.91 -18.43
C LEU A 15 -31.44 -11.45 -18.10
N ALA A 16 -32.47 -10.87 -18.70
CA ALA A 16 -32.93 -9.52 -18.38
C ALA A 16 -33.41 -9.42 -16.92
N SER A 17 -34.10 -10.45 -16.41
CA SER A 17 -34.56 -10.49 -15.02
C SER A 17 -33.40 -10.62 -14.03
N ILE A 18 -32.36 -11.39 -14.37
CA ILE A 18 -31.12 -11.49 -13.59
C ILE A 18 -30.39 -10.14 -13.60
N GLY A 19 -30.28 -9.49 -14.76
CA GLY A 19 -29.67 -8.15 -14.89
C GLY A 19 -30.42 -7.09 -14.08
N VAL A 20 -31.76 -7.09 -14.13
CA VAL A 20 -32.60 -6.19 -13.33
C VAL A 20 -32.48 -6.51 -11.83
N ALA A 21 -32.46 -7.78 -11.43
CA ALA A 21 -32.28 -8.18 -10.04
C ALA A 21 -30.89 -7.78 -9.52
N ALA A 22 -29.84 -7.97 -10.31
CA ALA A 22 -28.48 -7.53 -10.00
C ALA A 22 -28.42 -6.00 -9.86
N TYR A 23 -28.97 -5.26 -10.82
CA TYR A 23 -29.04 -3.80 -10.81
C TYR A 23 -29.83 -3.25 -9.61
N MET A 24 -31.05 -3.75 -9.39
CA MET A 24 -31.90 -3.32 -8.27
C MET A 24 -31.28 -3.68 -6.92
N SER A 25 -30.59 -4.81 -6.85
CA SER A 25 -29.89 -5.19 -5.63
C SER A 25 -28.61 -4.38 -5.41
N GLY A 26 -27.90 -3.98 -6.47
CA GLY A 26 -26.81 -3.02 -6.40
C GLY A 26 -27.31 -1.66 -5.90
N LYS A 27 -28.39 -1.14 -6.50
CA LYS A 27 -29.01 0.14 -6.10
C LYS A 27 -29.48 0.15 -4.64
N ARG A 28 -29.96 -0.98 -4.12
CA ARG A 28 -30.37 -1.12 -2.70
C ARG A 28 -29.19 -1.23 -1.73
N ALA A 29 -28.01 -1.62 -2.21
CA ALA A 29 -26.78 -1.69 -1.43
C ALA A 29 -26.11 -0.31 -1.32
N VAL A 30 -26.34 0.61 -2.27
CA VAL A 30 -25.86 2.00 -2.19
C VAL A 30 -26.51 2.70 -0.97
N PRO A 31 -25.73 3.27 -0.04
CA PRO A 31 -26.28 4.01 1.09
C PRO A 31 -27.06 5.24 0.61
N GLY A 32 -28.25 5.46 1.18
CA GLY A 32 -28.88 6.78 1.08
C GLY A 32 -28.05 7.81 1.83
N TRP A 33 -27.87 9.01 1.26
CA TRP A 33 -27.00 10.07 1.80
C TRP A 33 -27.67 10.99 2.83
N GLY A 34 -28.95 10.81 3.11
CA GLY A 34 -29.70 11.65 4.05
C GLY A 34 -30.31 10.87 5.22
N GLY A 35 -30.64 11.61 6.27
CA GLY A 35 -31.30 11.12 7.47
C GLY A 35 -30.36 10.97 8.67
N THR A 36 -30.95 10.78 9.84
CA THR A 36 -30.20 10.57 11.09
C THR A 36 -29.75 9.12 11.18
N VAL A 37 -28.45 8.92 11.40
CA VAL A 37 -27.88 7.62 11.72
C VAL A 37 -27.47 7.63 13.19
N THR A 38 -28.01 6.72 13.98
CA THR A 38 -27.51 6.47 15.33
C THR A 38 -26.30 5.56 15.23
N MET A 39 -25.11 6.10 15.55
CA MET A 39 -23.92 5.29 15.79
C MET A 39 -23.75 5.13 17.30
N PRO A 40 -23.62 3.89 17.82
CA PRO A 40 -23.17 3.71 19.18
C PRO A 40 -21.73 4.27 19.30
N LEU A 41 -21.35 4.75 20.49
CA LEU A 41 -20.01 5.24 20.81
C LEU A 41 -19.66 6.65 20.30
N LEU A 42 -20.64 7.49 19.95
CA LEU A 42 -20.36 8.93 19.78
C LEU A 42 -20.32 9.61 21.15
N ASP A 43 -19.28 10.40 21.40
CA ASP A 43 -19.09 11.13 22.65
C ASP A 43 -19.75 12.52 22.62
N GLY A 44 -19.97 13.08 21.43
CA GLY A 44 -20.71 14.32 21.21
C GLY A 44 -21.53 14.34 19.93
N ASP A 45 -22.01 15.54 19.58
CA ASP A 45 -22.80 15.74 18.36
C ASP A 45 -21.90 15.74 17.13
N VAL A 46 -22.40 15.14 16.04
CA VAL A 46 -21.73 15.08 14.73
C VAL A 46 -22.74 15.42 13.63
N GLU A 47 -22.34 16.33 12.75
CA GLU A 47 -23.02 16.62 11.49
C GLU A 47 -22.14 16.18 10.31
N VAL A 48 -22.76 15.57 9.29
CA VAL A 48 -22.10 15.26 8.02
C VAL A 48 -22.84 15.95 6.89
N ILE A 49 -22.14 16.81 6.17
CA ILE A 49 -22.66 17.50 4.99
C ILE A 49 -21.96 16.94 3.77
N ARG A 50 -22.73 16.43 2.80
CA ARG A 50 -22.21 16.08 1.47
C ARG A 50 -22.58 17.16 0.48
N ASP A 51 -21.61 17.58 -0.34
CA ASP A 51 -21.87 18.53 -1.41
C ASP A 51 -22.51 17.86 -2.64
N GLN A 52 -22.66 18.63 -3.73
CA GLN A 52 -23.26 18.13 -4.98
C GLN A 52 -22.46 17.01 -5.66
N TRP A 53 -21.18 16.84 -5.33
CA TRP A 53 -20.29 15.79 -5.84
C TRP A 53 -20.23 14.59 -4.88
N GLY A 54 -20.89 14.68 -3.73
CA GLY A 54 -20.89 13.64 -2.69
C GLY A 54 -19.71 13.71 -1.74
N ILE A 55 -18.89 14.78 -1.80
CA ILE A 55 -17.71 14.97 -0.94
C ILE A 55 -18.21 15.26 0.49
N PRO A 56 -17.89 14.42 1.49
CA PRO A 56 -18.33 14.67 2.85
C PRO A 56 -17.44 15.67 3.59
N ALA A 57 -18.08 16.55 4.36
CA ALA A 57 -17.49 17.32 5.42
C ALA A 57 -18.08 16.84 6.75
N VAL A 58 -17.21 16.38 7.66
CA VAL A 58 -17.56 15.93 9.01
C VAL A 58 -17.31 17.07 9.98
N PHE A 59 -18.32 17.43 10.75
CA PHE A 59 -18.26 18.39 11.85
C PHE A 59 -18.62 17.67 13.14
N ALA A 60 -17.62 17.33 13.94
CA ALA A 60 -17.77 16.65 15.22
C ALA A 60 -17.42 17.57 16.39
N SER A 61 -18.00 17.30 17.56
CA SER A 61 -17.65 18.03 18.79
C SER A 61 -16.30 17.60 19.37
N THR A 62 -15.87 16.36 19.08
CA THR A 62 -14.61 15.78 19.56
C THR A 62 -13.81 15.23 18.38
N GLU A 63 -12.48 15.18 18.54
CA GLU A 63 -11.59 14.60 17.53
C GLU A 63 -11.79 13.08 17.34
N PRO A 64 -11.94 12.25 18.40
CA PRO A 64 -12.25 10.84 18.23
C PRO A 64 -13.53 10.59 17.42
N ASP A 65 -14.58 11.40 17.62
CA ASP A 65 -15.80 11.30 16.84
C ASP A 65 -15.58 11.63 15.36
N ALA A 66 -14.69 12.58 15.04
CA ALA A 66 -14.33 12.90 13.66
C ALA A 66 -13.69 11.68 12.95
N TYR A 67 -12.73 11.00 13.60
CA TYR A 67 -12.13 9.78 13.04
C TYR A 67 -13.13 8.62 12.98
N ARG A 68 -13.97 8.45 14.00
CA ARG A 68 -15.01 7.42 14.03
C ARG A 68 -16.00 7.59 12.89
N VAL A 69 -16.42 8.82 12.62
CA VAL A 69 -17.33 9.10 11.50
C VAL A 69 -16.61 8.99 10.16
N GLN A 70 -15.33 9.37 10.07
CA GLN A 70 -14.52 9.10 8.88
C GLN A 70 -14.50 7.62 8.51
N GLY A 71 -14.19 6.74 9.49
CA GLY A 71 -14.18 5.30 9.30
C GLY A 71 -15.53 4.75 8.86
N TYR A 72 -16.62 5.27 9.44
CA TYR A 72 -17.98 4.91 9.02
C TYR A 72 -18.27 5.30 7.56
N LEU A 73 -17.88 6.51 7.15
CA LEU A 73 -18.10 6.99 5.78
C LEU A 73 -17.27 6.19 4.78
N HIS A 74 -15.98 5.95 5.04
CA HIS A 74 -15.17 5.05 4.22
C HIS A 74 -15.81 3.65 4.15
N ALA A 75 -16.27 3.08 5.26
CA ALA A 75 -16.87 1.75 5.28
C ALA A 75 -18.25 1.65 4.61
N THR A 76 -18.99 2.75 4.52
CA THR A 76 -20.29 2.76 3.85
C THR A 76 -20.17 3.05 2.35
N ASP A 77 -19.23 3.91 1.95
CA ASP A 77 -19.02 4.27 0.55
C ASP A 77 -18.09 3.30 -0.18
N ARG A 78 -17.12 2.70 0.53
CA ARG A 78 -16.02 1.90 -0.02
C ARG A 78 -15.91 0.52 0.63
N THR A 79 -17.02 -0.07 1.08
CA THR A 79 -17.03 -1.33 1.88
C THR A 79 -16.16 -2.43 1.28
N PHE A 80 -16.35 -2.75 -0.01
CA PHE A 80 -15.64 -3.85 -0.65
C PHE A 80 -14.17 -3.50 -0.88
N GLN A 81 -13.87 -2.26 -1.31
CA GLN A 81 -12.49 -1.78 -1.49
C GLN A 81 -11.70 -1.88 -0.18
N LEU A 82 -12.28 -1.47 0.96
CA LEU A 82 -11.63 -1.61 2.26
C LEU A 82 -11.28 -3.06 2.60
N ASP A 83 -12.26 -3.97 2.51
CA ASP A 83 -12.04 -5.38 2.81
C ASP A 83 -11.02 -6.02 1.88
N LEU A 84 -11.07 -5.67 0.59
CA LEU A 84 -10.13 -6.15 -0.42
C LEU A 84 -8.70 -5.69 -0.13
N LEU A 85 -8.49 -4.39 0.09
CA LEU A 85 -7.16 -3.84 0.28
C LEU A 85 -6.49 -4.35 1.57
N ARG A 86 -7.24 -4.53 2.67
CA ARG A 86 -6.67 -5.18 3.87
C ARG A 86 -6.30 -6.65 3.61
N ARG A 87 -7.08 -7.37 2.78
CA ARG A 87 -6.80 -8.78 2.47
C ARG A 87 -5.55 -8.90 1.61
N VAL A 88 -5.35 -7.97 0.67
CA VAL A 88 -4.09 -7.84 -0.06
C VAL A 88 -2.95 -7.56 0.93
N GLY A 89 -3.05 -6.51 1.76
CA GLY A 89 -1.97 -6.13 2.69
C GLY A 89 -1.63 -7.17 3.76
N LEU A 90 -2.57 -8.07 4.09
CA LEU A 90 -2.38 -9.14 5.07
C LEU A 90 -2.09 -10.52 4.43
N GLY A 91 -2.08 -10.63 3.10
CA GLY A 91 -1.97 -11.92 2.41
C GLY A 91 -3.09 -12.87 2.82
N ARG A 92 -4.34 -12.47 2.58
CA ARG A 92 -5.60 -13.19 2.87
C ARG A 92 -6.60 -13.09 1.70
N LEU A 93 -6.14 -12.82 0.50
CA LEU A 93 -6.96 -12.75 -0.71
C LEU A 93 -7.53 -14.13 -1.09
N ALA A 94 -6.78 -15.22 -0.87
CA ALA A 94 -7.24 -16.59 -1.15
C ALA A 94 -8.45 -17.00 -0.31
N GLU A 95 -8.64 -16.39 0.87
CA GLU A 95 -9.83 -16.57 1.69
C GLU A 95 -11.10 -16.01 1.04
N LEU A 96 -10.95 -15.03 0.13
CA LEU A 96 -12.05 -14.37 -0.56
C LEU A 96 -12.32 -15.01 -1.93
N VAL A 97 -11.27 -15.23 -2.73
CA VAL A 97 -11.38 -15.65 -4.13
C VAL A 97 -10.99 -17.11 -4.39
N GLY A 98 -10.45 -17.81 -3.40
CA GLY A 98 -10.00 -19.20 -3.53
C GLY A 98 -8.58 -19.32 -4.08
N GLU A 99 -8.32 -20.40 -4.80
CA GLU A 99 -7.01 -20.75 -5.38
C GLU A 99 -6.33 -19.59 -6.16
N PRO A 100 -7.04 -18.77 -6.96
CA PRO A 100 -6.41 -17.64 -7.66
C PRO A 100 -5.73 -16.61 -6.73
N GLY A 101 -6.11 -16.55 -5.45
CA GLY A 101 -5.52 -15.62 -4.48
C GLY A 101 -4.24 -16.13 -3.81
N ILE A 102 -3.90 -17.42 -3.96
CA ILE A 102 -2.79 -18.05 -3.21
C ILE A 102 -1.46 -17.40 -3.54
N GLY A 103 -1.22 -17.06 -4.81
CA GLY A 103 0.05 -16.46 -5.22
C GLY A 103 0.30 -15.08 -4.58
N SER A 104 -0.72 -14.21 -4.59
CA SER A 104 -0.68 -12.92 -3.90
C SER A 104 -0.45 -13.10 -2.40
N ASP A 105 -1.16 -14.05 -1.78
CA ASP A 105 -0.97 -14.35 -0.36
C ASP A 105 0.44 -14.84 -0.07
N ARG A 106 1.01 -15.74 -0.88
CA ARG A 106 2.39 -16.20 -0.71
C ARG A 106 3.40 -15.06 -0.81
N LEU A 107 3.24 -14.15 -1.77
CA LEU A 107 4.12 -12.99 -1.91
C LEU A 107 4.10 -12.13 -0.65
N ILE A 108 2.90 -11.67 -0.23
CA ILE A 108 2.73 -10.79 0.93
C ILE A 108 3.20 -11.47 2.21
N ARG A 109 2.90 -12.77 2.35
CA ARG A 109 3.35 -13.58 3.48
C ARG A 109 4.84 -13.80 3.45
N THR A 110 5.50 -13.88 2.30
CA THR A 110 6.97 -14.00 2.20
C THR A 110 7.66 -12.71 2.61
N LEU A 111 7.13 -11.57 2.16
CA LEU A 111 7.60 -10.23 2.54
C LEU A 111 7.39 -9.90 4.03
N GLY A 112 6.58 -10.68 4.75
CA GLY A 112 6.43 -10.53 6.20
C GLY A 112 5.54 -9.37 6.65
N PHE A 113 4.71 -8.81 5.76
CA PHE A 113 3.88 -7.64 6.08
C PHE A 113 3.06 -7.82 7.37
N PRO A 114 2.34 -8.96 7.59
CA PRO A 114 1.56 -9.14 8.82
C PRO A 114 2.38 -9.02 10.10
N GLN A 115 3.61 -9.52 10.12
CA GLN A 115 4.50 -9.46 11.29
C GLN A 115 4.91 -8.02 11.59
N HIS A 116 5.30 -7.27 10.56
CA HIS A 116 5.79 -5.90 10.74
C HIS A 116 4.67 -4.93 11.13
N ILE A 117 3.44 -5.18 10.68
CA ILE A 117 2.24 -4.43 11.08
C ILE A 117 1.99 -4.48 12.60
N GLU A 118 2.19 -5.64 13.24
CA GLU A 118 2.06 -5.73 14.70
C GLU A 118 3.16 -4.92 15.40
N GLY A 119 4.37 -4.89 14.84
CA GLY A 119 5.46 -4.02 15.32
C GLY A 119 5.16 -2.52 15.15
N ASP A 120 4.53 -2.10 14.05
CA ASP A 120 4.10 -0.70 13.89
C ASP A 120 3.16 -0.29 15.02
N TRP A 121 2.19 -1.15 15.35
CA TRP A 121 1.24 -0.88 16.43
C TRP A 121 1.95 -0.65 17.76
N GLU A 122 2.98 -1.44 18.06
CA GLU A 122 3.80 -1.28 19.26
C GLU A 122 4.66 0.00 19.27
N LEU A 123 5.00 0.53 18.09
CA LEU A 123 5.89 1.68 17.93
C LEU A 123 5.17 3.04 17.91
N ILE A 124 3.93 3.09 17.42
CA ILE A 124 3.15 4.33 17.29
C ILE A 124 2.72 4.92 18.64
N ASP A 125 2.52 6.24 18.68
CA ASP A 125 2.14 6.97 19.89
C ASP A 125 0.69 6.71 20.35
N ALA A 126 0.37 7.14 21.58
CA ALA A 126 -0.92 6.87 22.19
C ALA A 126 -2.07 7.57 21.44
N GLU A 127 -1.81 8.77 20.94
CA GLU A 127 -2.75 9.60 20.19
C GLU A 127 -3.10 8.96 18.83
N SER A 128 -2.10 8.44 18.11
CA SER A 128 -2.29 7.70 16.86
C SER A 128 -3.02 6.38 17.08
N ARG A 129 -2.71 5.66 18.16
CA ARG A 129 -3.50 4.47 18.56
C ARG A 129 -4.95 4.82 18.85
N ALA A 130 -5.21 5.94 19.53
CA ALA A 130 -6.55 6.41 19.81
C ALA A 130 -7.30 6.79 18.52
N ALA A 131 -6.66 7.49 17.59
CA ALA A 131 -7.22 7.83 16.28
C ALA A 131 -7.58 6.59 15.46
N LEU A 132 -6.66 5.62 15.36
CA LEU A 132 -6.88 4.34 14.68
C LEU A 132 -8.00 3.51 15.33
N THR A 133 -8.09 3.54 16.66
CA THR A 133 -9.14 2.83 17.41
C THR A 133 -10.50 3.44 17.11
N ALA A 134 -10.65 4.76 17.24
CA ALA A 134 -11.90 5.46 16.94
C ALA A 134 -12.32 5.25 15.47
N TYR A 135 -11.39 5.39 14.53
CA TYR A 135 -11.61 5.08 13.11
C TYR A 135 -12.10 3.65 12.90
N THR A 136 -11.48 2.68 13.57
CA THR A 136 -11.84 1.25 13.50
C THR A 136 -13.26 0.99 13.98
N GLU A 137 -13.68 1.63 15.08
CA GLU A 137 -15.07 1.54 15.57
C GLU A 137 -16.07 2.02 14.51
N GLY A 138 -15.73 3.12 13.83
CA GLY A 138 -16.44 3.64 12.67
C GLY A 138 -16.57 2.64 11.53
N VAL A 139 -15.43 2.07 11.10
CA VAL A 139 -15.40 1.07 10.04
C VAL A 139 -16.27 -0.13 10.39
N ASN A 140 -16.17 -0.62 11.62
CA ASN A 140 -16.96 -1.74 12.12
C ASN A 140 -18.46 -1.44 12.13
N ALA A 141 -18.87 -0.24 12.53
CA ALA A 141 -20.26 0.19 12.42
C ALA A 141 -20.76 0.21 10.96
N GLY A 142 -19.91 0.65 10.01
CA GLY A 142 -20.19 0.60 8.58
C GLY A 142 -20.31 -0.84 8.04
N PHE A 143 -19.41 -1.74 8.47
CA PHE A 143 -19.45 -3.15 8.10
C PHE A 143 -20.68 -3.89 8.66
N GLU A 144 -21.10 -3.59 9.89
CA GLU A 144 -22.36 -4.12 10.44
C GLU A 144 -23.57 -3.71 9.59
N ARG A 145 -23.60 -2.45 9.16
CA ARG A 145 -24.62 -1.98 8.22
C ARG A 145 -24.54 -2.74 6.90
N ALA A 146 -23.34 -2.91 6.33
CA ALA A 146 -23.15 -3.65 5.08
C ALA A 146 -23.57 -5.11 5.20
N ARG A 147 -23.36 -5.78 6.33
CA ARG A 147 -23.82 -7.17 6.56
C ARG A 147 -25.34 -7.33 6.48
N ARG A 148 -26.10 -6.28 6.80
CA ARG A 148 -27.57 -6.26 6.64
C ARG A 148 -28.01 -6.08 5.20
N ARG A 149 -27.19 -5.45 4.35
CA ARG A 149 -27.43 -5.20 2.92
C ARG A 149 -26.13 -5.36 2.15
N LEU A 150 -25.76 -6.61 1.89
CA LEU A 150 -24.45 -6.93 1.33
C LEU A 150 -24.24 -6.28 -0.06
N PRO A 151 -23.10 -5.57 -0.26
CA PRO A 151 -22.65 -5.18 -1.58
C PRO A 151 -22.64 -6.35 -2.57
N VAL A 152 -22.75 -6.05 -3.86
CA VAL A 152 -22.93 -7.08 -4.89
C VAL A 152 -21.73 -8.01 -4.98
N GLU A 153 -20.52 -7.46 -4.80
CA GLU A 153 -19.24 -8.14 -4.82
C GLU A 153 -19.21 -9.24 -3.76
N PHE A 154 -19.57 -8.92 -2.52
CA PHE A 154 -19.68 -9.90 -1.43
C PHE A 154 -20.71 -10.98 -1.70
N ARG A 155 -21.86 -10.65 -2.30
CA ARG A 155 -22.88 -11.64 -2.65
C ARG A 155 -22.41 -12.61 -3.74
N LEU A 156 -21.76 -12.08 -4.78
CA LEU A 156 -21.17 -12.89 -5.85
C LEU A 156 -20.07 -13.81 -5.33
N LEU A 157 -19.25 -13.29 -4.42
CA LEU A 157 -18.16 -14.03 -3.79
C LEU A 157 -18.62 -14.86 -2.59
N GLY A 158 -19.92 -14.89 -2.24
CA GLY A 158 -20.41 -15.65 -1.09
C GLY A 158 -19.71 -15.32 0.24
N ALA A 159 -19.27 -14.06 0.39
CA ALA A 159 -18.47 -13.58 1.52
C ALA A 159 -19.20 -12.45 2.27
N LYS A 160 -18.63 -12.04 3.41
CA LYS A 160 -19.08 -10.89 4.19
C LYS A 160 -17.85 -10.15 4.72
N PRO A 161 -17.90 -8.82 4.90
CA PRO A 161 -16.79 -8.11 5.54
C PRO A 161 -16.62 -8.64 6.96
N GLU A 162 -15.40 -8.97 7.39
CA GLU A 162 -15.03 -9.32 8.77
C GLU A 162 -14.79 -8.07 9.62
N PRO A 163 -14.79 -8.13 10.97
CA PRO A 163 -14.44 -6.98 11.79
C PRO A 163 -13.07 -6.41 11.41
N TRP A 164 -12.95 -5.08 11.35
CA TRP A 164 -11.71 -4.33 11.16
C TRP A 164 -10.97 -4.20 12.47
N ARG A 165 -9.64 -4.34 12.44
CA ARG A 165 -8.73 -4.07 13.56
C ARG A 165 -7.93 -2.79 13.29
N PRO A 166 -7.44 -2.08 14.32
CA PRO A 166 -6.56 -0.92 14.11
C PRO A 166 -5.34 -1.25 13.23
N GLN A 167 -4.75 -2.43 13.41
CA GLN A 167 -3.64 -2.93 12.60
C GLN A 167 -3.98 -3.08 11.12
N ASP A 168 -5.23 -3.37 10.77
CA ASP A 168 -5.63 -3.52 9.37
C ASP A 168 -5.41 -2.19 8.61
N SER A 169 -5.54 -1.03 9.29
CA SER A 169 -5.22 0.29 8.72
C SER A 169 -3.74 0.51 8.43
N LEU A 170 -2.86 -0.08 9.23
CA LEU A 170 -1.40 0.01 9.05
C LEU A 170 -0.93 -0.81 7.84
N ALA A 171 -1.68 -1.86 7.48
CA ALA A 171 -1.40 -2.69 6.30
C ALA A 171 -1.44 -1.90 4.98
N LEU A 172 -2.28 -0.86 4.90
CA LEU A 172 -2.50 -0.10 3.66
C LEU A 172 -1.24 0.68 3.23
N SER A 173 -0.43 1.14 4.19
CA SER A 173 0.85 1.80 3.89
C SER A 173 1.79 0.87 3.12
N ARG A 174 1.81 -0.42 3.46
CA ARG A 174 2.64 -1.44 2.81
C ARG A 174 2.09 -1.84 1.44
N VAL A 175 0.77 -1.90 1.29
CA VAL A 175 0.14 -2.07 -0.04
C VAL A 175 0.56 -0.94 -0.96
N MET A 176 0.50 0.31 -0.48
CA MET A 176 0.95 1.47 -1.24
C MET A 176 2.46 1.42 -1.53
N ALA A 177 3.28 1.06 -0.54
CA ALA A 177 4.72 0.94 -0.72
C ALA A 177 5.10 -0.08 -1.81
N LEU A 178 4.50 -1.27 -1.77
CA LEU A 178 4.74 -2.30 -2.78
C LEU A 178 4.17 -1.90 -4.16
N GLY A 179 3.06 -1.17 -4.18
CA GLY A 179 2.49 -0.63 -5.41
C GLY A 179 3.37 0.43 -6.08
N LEU A 180 4.07 1.25 -5.30
CA LEU A 180 4.86 2.39 -5.79
C LEU A 180 6.37 2.12 -5.95
N CYS A 181 6.87 0.99 -5.46
CA CYS A 181 8.25 0.52 -5.66
C CYS A 181 8.30 -0.55 -6.77
N GLY A 182 9.42 -0.65 -7.49
CA GLY A 182 9.61 -1.63 -8.58
C GLY A 182 11.07 -1.88 -8.94
N ASN A 183 12.00 -1.53 -8.04
CA ASN A 183 13.43 -1.62 -8.30
C ASN A 183 13.88 -3.06 -8.42
N TRP A 184 13.46 -3.93 -7.50
CA TRP A 184 13.74 -5.36 -7.52
C TRP A 184 13.28 -6.06 -8.81
N GLU A 185 12.11 -5.75 -9.37
CA GLU A 185 11.67 -6.29 -10.67
C GLU A 185 12.63 -5.90 -11.79
N SER A 186 13.04 -4.64 -11.80
CA SER A 186 13.95 -4.12 -12.82
C SER A 186 15.36 -4.70 -12.66
N GLU A 187 15.82 -4.86 -11.43
CA GLU A 187 17.10 -5.46 -11.08
C GLU A 187 17.14 -6.93 -11.49
N LEU A 188 16.12 -7.72 -11.14
CA LEU A 188 16.03 -9.12 -11.53
C LEU A 188 15.96 -9.30 -13.06
N ALA A 189 15.19 -8.46 -13.76
CA ALA A 189 15.11 -8.48 -15.22
C ALA A 189 16.48 -8.16 -15.88
N ARG A 190 17.21 -7.16 -15.36
CA ARG A 190 18.58 -6.86 -15.81
C ARG A 190 19.54 -7.99 -15.48
N GLY A 191 19.39 -8.63 -14.33
CA GLY A 191 20.15 -9.81 -13.93
C GLY A 191 19.97 -10.98 -14.92
N GLU A 192 18.73 -11.27 -15.34
CA GLU A 192 18.44 -12.29 -16.34
C GLU A 192 19.06 -11.95 -17.71
N LEU A 193 18.98 -10.67 -18.12
CA LEU A 193 19.56 -10.21 -19.36
C LEU A 193 21.09 -10.32 -19.35
N ALA A 194 21.73 -9.87 -18.26
CA ALA A 194 23.18 -9.97 -18.06
C ALA A 194 23.65 -11.43 -18.01
N ALA A 195 22.90 -12.33 -17.37
CA ALA A 195 23.21 -13.76 -17.35
C ALA A 195 23.17 -14.41 -18.74
N ARG A 196 22.32 -13.91 -19.65
CA ARG A 196 22.18 -14.43 -21.02
C ARG A 196 23.17 -13.84 -22.02
N PHE A 197 23.45 -12.54 -21.92
CA PHE A 197 24.17 -11.81 -22.96
C PHE A 197 25.47 -11.14 -22.50
N GLY A 198 25.82 -11.23 -21.21
CA GLY A 198 26.92 -10.48 -20.60
C GLY A 198 26.45 -9.10 -20.13
N LEU A 199 27.27 -8.44 -19.29
CA LEU A 199 26.95 -7.11 -18.75
C LEU A 199 26.99 -6.01 -19.81
N GLU A 200 27.76 -6.23 -20.88
CA GLU A 200 27.94 -5.26 -21.98
C GLU A 200 26.62 -4.93 -22.70
N VAL A 201 25.62 -5.82 -22.61
CA VAL A 201 24.29 -5.55 -23.15
C VAL A 201 23.58 -4.44 -22.38
N LEU A 202 23.82 -4.32 -21.07
CA LEU A 202 23.22 -3.29 -20.21
C LEU A 202 23.81 -1.92 -20.54
N ASP A 203 25.15 -1.86 -20.70
CA ASP A 203 25.87 -0.65 -21.11
C ASP A 203 25.41 -0.14 -22.49
N ALA A 204 24.86 -1.03 -23.32
CA ALA A 204 24.33 -0.68 -24.65
C ALA A 204 22.89 -0.14 -24.64
N ILE A 205 22.09 -0.44 -23.60
CA ILE A 205 20.67 -0.04 -23.51
C ILE A 205 20.44 1.08 -22.48
N GLU A 206 21.31 1.19 -21.47
CA GLU A 206 21.21 2.15 -20.38
C GLU A 206 22.59 2.79 -20.11
N SER A 207 22.58 4.01 -19.59
CA SER A 207 23.81 4.69 -19.17
C SER A 207 24.16 4.30 -17.74
N GLY A 208 25.33 3.70 -17.52
CA GLY A 208 25.85 3.35 -16.20
C GLY A 208 27.11 2.51 -16.32
N ASP A 209 27.89 2.42 -15.24
CA ASP A 209 28.94 1.40 -15.11
C ASP A 209 28.31 0.19 -14.42
N HIS A 210 27.69 -0.71 -15.19
CA HIS A 210 27.00 -1.86 -14.62
C HIS A 210 28.01 -2.89 -14.14
N VAL A 211 28.08 -3.08 -12.82
CA VAL A 211 28.99 -4.06 -12.21
C VAL A 211 28.18 -5.18 -11.60
N GLY A 212 28.62 -6.41 -11.85
CA GLY A 212 28.12 -7.62 -11.20
C GLY A 212 27.23 -8.45 -12.11
N ALA A 213 27.50 -9.74 -12.18
CA ALA A 213 26.53 -10.78 -12.50
C ALA A 213 27.19 -12.13 -12.22
N TRP A 214 26.40 -13.03 -11.66
CA TRP A 214 26.64 -14.47 -11.66
C TRP A 214 25.82 -15.07 -12.80
N PRO A 215 26.24 -16.17 -13.45
CA PRO A 215 25.33 -16.91 -14.31
C PRO A 215 24.26 -17.58 -13.44
N ALA A 216 23.21 -16.83 -13.12
CA ALA A 216 22.08 -17.31 -12.34
C ALA A 216 20.90 -17.65 -13.26
N GLN A 217 20.25 -18.78 -13.03
CA GLN A 217 18.97 -19.13 -13.65
C GLN A 217 17.85 -18.55 -12.79
N ILE A 218 17.68 -17.23 -12.86
CA ILE A 218 16.58 -16.55 -12.17
C ILE A 218 15.36 -16.64 -13.08
N HIS A 219 14.31 -17.33 -12.64
CA HIS A 219 13.02 -17.31 -13.33
C HIS A 219 12.12 -16.27 -12.66
N THR A 220 12.09 -15.07 -13.22
CA THR A 220 11.37 -13.92 -12.64
C THR A 220 9.92 -13.84 -13.06
N ASP A 221 9.51 -14.56 -14.12
CA ASP A 221 8.18 -14.47 -14.73
C ASP A 221 7.06 -14.63 -13.68
N VAL A 222 7.18 -15.67 -12.84
CA VAL A 222 6.18 -15.95 -11.79
C VAL A 222 6.13 -14.80 -10.77
N LEU A 223 7.27 -14.27 -10.33
CA LEU A 223 7.28 -13.16 -9.38
C LEU A 223 6.68 -11.89 -10.00
N GLY A 224 7.06 -11.56 -11.23
CA GLY A 224 6.51 -10.43 -11.98
C GLY A 224 4.99 -10.53 -12.16
N GLU A 225 4.48 -11.71 -12.54
CA GLU A 225 3.05 -11.96 -12.67
C GLU A 225 2.30 -11.78 -11.35
N LEU A 226 2.85 -12.28 -10.24
CA LEU A 226 2.23 -12.15 -8.92
C LEU A 226 2.19 -10.70 -8.45
N VAL A 227 3.25 -9.93 -8.70
CA VAL A 227 3.30 -8.51 -8.34
C VAL A 227 2.35 -7.72 -9.21
N ALA A 228 2.31 -7.97 -10.52
CA ALA A 228 1.37 -7.34 -11.43
C ALA A 228 -0.09 -7.62 -11.02
N ALA A 229 -0.42 -8.88 -10.74
CA ALA A 229 -1.76 -9.27 -10.27
C ALA A 229 -2.13 -8.63 -8.92
N MET A 230 -1.16 -8.50 -8.01
CA MET A 230 -1.33 -7.76 -6.76
C MET A 230 -1.63 -6.29 -7.04
N ARG A 231 -0.78 -5.61 -7.83
CA ARG A 231 -0.94 -4.19 -8.19
C ARG A 231 -2.30 -3.94 -8.83
N ASP A 232 -2.71 -4.77 -9.79
CA ASP A 232 -4.04 -4.68 -10.41
C ASP A 232 -5.17 -4.76 -9.38
N THR A 233 -5.07 -5.74 -8.47
CA THR A 233 -6.07 -5.95 -7.41
C THR A 233 -6.10 -4.77 -6.42
N ALA A 234 -4.94 -4.17 -6.14
CA ALA A 234 -4.79 -3.04 -5.22
C ALA A 234 -5.04 -1.67 -5.87
N GLY A 235 -5.18 -1.61 -7.20
CA GLY A 235 -5.41 -0.37 -7.93
C GLY A 235 -4.14 0.42 -8.29
N PHE A 236 -3.00 -0.26 -8.47
CA PHE A 236 -1.71 0.31 -8.83
C PHE A 236 -1.09 -0.31 -10.11
N GLY A 237 -1.83 -1.14 -10.86
CA GLY A 237 -1.30 -1.93 -11.99
C GLY A 237 -1.84 -1.57 -13.38
N GLY A 238 -2.64 -0.52 -13.48
CA GLY A 238 -3.26 -0.10 -14.73
C GLY A 238 -2.29 0.49 -15.76
N PRO A 239 -2.76 0.65 -17.00
CA PRO A 239 -1.93 1.06 -18.14
C PRO A 239 -1.53 2.54 -18.10
N GLY A 240 -2.04 3.33 -17.15
CA GLY A 240 -1.76 4.76 -17.03
C GLY A 240 -0.38 5.06 -16.47
N GLY A 241 0.26 4.07 -15.84
CA GLY A 241 1.52 4.23 -15.15
C GLY A 241 1.38 4.99 -13.83
N ILE A 242 2.50 5.11 -13.13
CA ILE A 242 2.60 5.79 -11.83
C ILE A 242 3.46 7.03 -12.02
N GLY A 243 2.96 8.18 -11.60
CA GLY A 243 3.67 9.46 -11.66
C GLY A 243 3.01 10.46 -10.73
N SER A 244 3.58 11.65 -10.58
CA SER A 244 2.94 12.74 -9.87
C SER A 244 3.64 14.06 -10.23
N ASN A 245 2.92 15.18 -10.09
CA ASN A 245 3.53 16.51 -10.01
C ASN A 245 3.26 17.15 -8.63
N ASN A 246 4.20 17.97 -8.16
CA ASN A 246 3.93 18.94 -7.10
C ASN A 246 4.70 20.23 -7.32
N TRP A 247 4.05 21.38 -7.17
CA TRP A 247 4.66 22.70 -7.28
C TRP A 247 4.40 23.49 -6.01
N VAL A 248 5.41 24.24 -5.58
CA VAL A 248 5.26 25.25 -4.54
C VAL A 248 5.86 26.58 -4.99
N ILE A 249 5.11 27.65 -4.83
CA ILE A 249 5.48 29.00 -5.27
C ILE A 249 5.40 29.95 -4.09
N GLY A 250 6.54 30.55 -3.74
CA GLY A 250 6.63 31.49 -2.62
C GLY A 250 5.98 32.85 -2.93
N PRO A 251 5.60 33.62 -1.89
CA PRO A 251 4.89 34.90 -1.98
C PRO A 251 5.43 35.90 -2.99
N ARG A 252 6.76 36.00 -3.14
CA ARG A 252 7.41 36.96 -4.04
C ARG A 252 7.11 36.70 -5.53
N ARG A 253 6.58 35.52 -5.86
CA ARG A 253 6.23 35.08 -7.21
C ARG A 253 4.72 34.96 -7.41
N THR A 254 3.89 35.38 -6.45
CA THR A 254 2.42 35.30 -6.53
C THR A 254 1.81 36.69 -6.45
N ARG A 255 0.72 36.93 -7.21
CA ARG A 255 0.01 38.22 -7.18
C ARG A 255 -0.71 38.47 -5.85
N SER A 256 -1.16 37.41 -5.18
CA SER A 256 -1.86 37.48 -3.89
C SER A 256 -0.92 37.79 -2.72
N GLY A 257 0.39 37.60 -2.89
CA GLY A 257 1.37 37.71 -1.80
C GLY A 257 1.33 36.53 -0.82
N GLY A 258 0.58 35.46 -1.10
CA GLY A 258 0.57 34.21 -0.33
C GLY A 258 1.33 33.10 -1.05
N ALA A 259 1.76 32.06 -0.31
CA ALA A 259 2.30 30.86 -0.92
C ALA A 259 1.20 30.08 -1.69
N LEU A 260 1.58 29.44 -2.79
CA LEU A 260 0.70 28.55 -3.56
C LEU A 260 1.31 27.16 -3.62
N LEU A 261 0.50 26.14 -3.38
CA LEU A 261 0.88 24.74 -3.51
C LEU A 261 -0.11 24.05 -4.45
N ALA A 262 0.41 23.28 -5.41
CA ALA A 262 -0.34 22.40 -6.27
C ALA A 262 0.21 20.99 -6.15
N ASN A 263 -0.65 20.00 -5.90
CA ASN A 263 -0.27 18.60 -5.86
C ASN A 263 -1.23 17.80 -6.75
N ASP A 264 -0.65 16.96 -7.61
CA ASP A 264 -1.32 16.29 -8.71
C ASP A 264 -0.78 14.85 -8.81
N PRO A 265 -1.23 13.93 -7.92
CA PRO A 265 -0.80 12.54 -7.94
C PRO A 265 -1.42 11.77 -9.10
N HIS A 266 -0.61 11.07 -9.90
CA HIS A 266 -1.05 10.26 -11.04
C HIS A 266 -1.03 8.78 -10.68
N LEU A 267 -2.21 8.27 -10.36
CA LEU A 267 -2.48 6.85 -10.20
C LEU A 267 -3.52 6.42 -11.24
N ASP A 268 -3.68 5.12 -11.41
CA ASP A 268 -4.60 4.60 -12.41
C ASP A 268 -6.04 5.06 -12.20
N LEU A 269 -6.66 5.43 -13.32
CA LEU A 269 -8.07 5.76 -13.37
C LEU A 269 -8.90 4.49 -13.21
N GLN A 270 -9.51 4.34 -12.04
CA GLN A 270 -10.29 3.17 -11.67
C GLN A 270 -11.54 3.56 -10.87
N MET A 271 -12.47 2.61 -10.76
CA MET A 271 -13.68 2.75 -9.94
C MET A 271 -13.75 1.59 -8.94
N PRO A 272 -13.75 1.85 -7.64
CA PRO A 272 -13.66 3.17 -6.99
C PRO A 272 -12.24 3.77 -7.02
N SER A 273 -12.10 5.10 -7.07
CA SER A 273 -10.80 5.79 -7.08
C SER A 273 -9.92 5.43 -5.87
N VAL A 274 -8.60 5.55 -6.00
CA VAL A 274 -7.68 5.36 -4.84
C VAL A 274 -7.95 6.41 -3.76
N TRP A 275 -7.98 7.68 -4.15
CA TRP A 275 -8.21 8.80 -3.25
C TRP A 275 -9.69 9.00 -2.93
N TYR A 276 -9.96 9.45 -1.71
CA TYR A 276 -11.29 9.87 -1.24
C TYR A 276 -11.19 11.29 -0.68
N GLU A 277 -11.86 12.26 -1.32
CA GLU A 277 -11.82 13.64 -0.86
C GLU A 277 -12.75 13.85 0.35
N GLN A 278 -12.26 14.53 1.38
CA GLN A 278 -13.00 14.74 2.61
C GLN A 278 -12.51 15.97 3.39
N ARG A 279 -13.40 16.56 4.19
CA ARG A 279 -13.06 17.44 5.30
C ARG A 279 -13.39 16.79 6.63
N LEU A 280 -12.51 16.93 7.61
CA LEU A 280 -12.69 16.50 8.98
C LEU A 280 -12.50 17.69 9.91
N GLN A 281 -13.48 17.95 10.75
CA GLN A 281 -13.39 18.92 11.83
C GLN A 281 -13.87 18.27 13.13
N GLY A 282 -13.09 18.39 14.21
CA GLY A 282 -13.48 17.95 15.54
C GLY A 282 -12.40 18.20 16.59
N GLY A 283 -12.75 18.80 17.72
CA GLY A 283 -11.76 19.29 18.68
C GLY A 283 -10.81 20.30 18.01
N ASP A 284 -9.50 20.04 18.10
CA ASP A 284 -8.44 20.86 17.47
C ASP A 284 -8.16 20.48 16.01
N LEU A 285 -8.76 19.38 15.51
CA LEU A 285 -8.63 18.97 14.12
C LEU A 285 -9.52 19.82 13.20
N ASP A 286 -8.95 20.45 12.18
CA ASP A 286 -9.67 20.99 11.01
C ASP A 286 -8.81 20.81 9.76
N VAL A 287 -9.09 19.76 8.99
CA VAL A 287 -8.27 19.33 7.87
C VAL A 287 -9.12 18.96 6.68
N ARG A 288 -8.64 19.27 5.47
CA ARG A 288 -9.30 18.90 4.22
C ARG A 288 -8.32 18.50 3.15
N GLY A 289 -8.73 17.56 2.31
CA GLY A 289 -7.95 17.07 1.19
C GLY A 289 -8.31 15.63 0.85
N PHE A 290 -7.32 14.86 0.42
CA PHE A 290 -7.47 13.47 0.02
C PHE A 290 -7.03 12.52 1.13
N THR A 291 -7.94 11.62 1.48
CA THR A 291 -7.72 10.50 2.39
C THR A 291 -7.45 9.24 1.57
N PHE A 292 -6.84 8.24 2.21
CA PHE A 292 -6.75 6.89 1.67
C PHE A 292 -7.74 5.99 2.42
N PRO A 293 -8.79 5.43 1.75
CA PRO A 293 -9.76 4.58 2.44
C PRO A 293 -9.08 3.43 3.19
N GLY A 294 -9.20 3.46 4.52
CA GLY A 294 -8.55 2.50 5.41
C GLY A 294 -7.60 3.17 6.39
N VAL A 295 -7.20 4.41 6.14
CA VAL A 295 -6.26 5.19 6.95
C VAL A 295 -6.97 6.42 7.53
N PRO A 296 -6.88 6.68 8.85
CA PRO A 296 -7.47 7.87 9.47
C PRO A 296 -6.72 9.15 9.07
N GLY A 297 -7.45 10.27 9.00
CA GLY A 297 -6.92 11.58 8.62
C GLY A 297 -6.80 11.80 7.11
N VAL A 298 -6.23 12.95 6.76
CA VAL A 298 -5.94 13.40 5.39
C VAL A 298 -4.47 13.14 5.07
N VAL A 299 -4.20 12.48 3.94
CA VAL A 299 -2.83 12.14 3.50
C VAL A 299 -2.23 13.28 2.69
N LEU A 300 -3.02 13.91 1.82
CA LEU A 300 -2.62 15.04 0.98
C LEU A 300 -3.62 16.17 1.17
N GLY A 301 -3.20 17.37 1.56
CA GLY A 301 -4.17 18.44 1.80
C GLY A 301 -3.62 19.59 2.62
N HIS A 302 -4.48 20.14 3.47
CA HIS A 302 -4.13 21.24 4.34
C HIS A 302 -5.01 21.29 5.59
N ASN A 303 -4.48 21.83 6.68
CA ASN A 303 -5.21 22.04 7.94
C ASN A 303 -5.62 23.52 8.17
N GLY A 304 -5.56 24.30 7.09
CA GLY A 304 -5.84 25.71 7.14
C GLY A 304 -4.63 26.55 7.56
N ARG A 305 -3.65 26.03 8.30
CA ARG A 305 -2.38 26.72 8.57
C ARG A 305 -1.28 26.38 7.57
N ILE A 306 -1.11 25.10 7.31
CA ILE A 306 -0.13 24.56 6.37
C ILE A 306 -0.85 23.76 5.30
N ALA A 307 -0.22 23.61 4.13
CA ALA A 307 -0.60 22.73 3.05
C ALA A 307 0.60 21.86 2.65
N TRP A 308 0.32 20.61 2.24
CA TRP A 308 1.33 19.65 1.83
C TRP A 308 0.86 18.77 0.69
N GLY A 309 1.81 18.18 -0.03
CA GLY A 309 1.52 17.23 -1.10
C GLY A 309 2.72 16.37 -1.46
N PHE A 310 2.47 15.15 -1.93
CA PHE A 310 3.50 14.14 -2.16
C PHE A 310 3.66 13.83 -3.64
N THR A 311 4.88 13.44 -4.01
CA THR A 311 5.21 12.83 -5.29
C THR A 311 6.11 11.63 -5.00
N ASN A 312 5.98 10.55 -5.76
CA ASN A 312 6.91 9.42 -5.61
C ASN A 312 8.34 9.90 -5.92
N SER A 313 9.30 9.51 -5.10
CA SER A 313 10.70 9.93 -5.29
C SER A 313 11.42 9.11 -6.35
N SER A 314 10.91 7.93 -6.70
CA SER A 314 11.55 6.96 -7.61
C SER A 314 12.97 6.57 -7.19
N ILE A 315 13.34 6.86 -5.93
CA ILE A 315 14.61 6.42 -5.36
C ILE A 315 14.61 4.91 -5.29
N ASP A 316 15.76 4.34 -5.63
CA ASP A 316 15.98 2.93 -5.44
C ASP A 316 16.18 2.57 -3.97
N VAL A 317 15.22 1.81 -3.44
CA VAL A 317 15.09 1.41 -2.03
C VAL A 317 15.07 -0.11 -1.85
N GLN A 318 15.38 -0.88 -2.90
CA GLN A 318 15.38 -2.34 -2.87
C GLN A 318 16.66 -2.86 -3.54
N ASP A 319 17.22 -3.94 -3.01
CA ASP A 319 18.26 -4.69 -3.72
C ASP A 319 18.03 -6.20 -3.59
N CYS A 320 18.33 -6.91 -4.66
CA CYS A 320 18.28 -8.34 -4.77
C CYS A 320 19.68 -8.95 -4.58
N TYR A 321 19.75 -9.97 -3.73
CA TYR A 321 21.00 -10.68 -3.47
C TYR A 321 20.86 -12.15 -3.87
N LEU A 322 21.75 -12.59 -4.75
CA LEU A 322 21.94 -13.99 -5.11
C LEU A 322 22.62 -14.71 -3.95
N GLU A 323 21.86 -15.60 -3.31
CA GLU A 323 22.31 -16.36 -2.15
C GLU A 323 22.95 -17.69 -2.60
N GLU A 324 24.01 -18.10 -1.90
CA GLU A 324 24.57 -19.45 -2.04
C GLU A 324 24.09 -20.27 -0.85
N LEU A 325 23.30 -21.33 -1.11
CA LEU A 325 22.82 -22.23 -0.06
C LEU A 325 23.69 -23.48 0.03
N ASP A 326 23.77 -24.06 1.23
CA ASP A 326 24.44 -25.34 1.41
C ASP A 326 23.60 -26.49 0.84
N GLU A 327 24.18 -27.70 0.80
CA GLU A 327 23.50 -28.89 0.26
C GLU A 327 22.16 -29.21 0.95
N SER A 328 22.00 -28.79 2.21
CA SER A 328 20.77 -28.99 2.97
C SER A 328 19.71 -27.93 2.68
N GLY A 329 20.09 -26.80 2.08
CA GLY A 329 19.24 -25.64 1.89
C GLY A 329 18.84 -24.93 3.19
N ALA A 330 19.51 -25.24 4.31
CA ALA A 330 19.23 -24.68 5.63
C ALA A 330 20.19 -23.54 6.02
N ARG A 331 21.33 -23.43 5.34
CA ARG A 331 22.33 -22.38 5.56
C ARG A 331 22.63 -21.63 4.29
N TYR A 332 23.01 -20.35 4.43
CA TYR A 332 23.47 -19.50 3.34
C TYR A 332 24.89 -19.02 3.61
N ARG A 333 25.61 -18.69 2.53
CA ARG A 333 26.94 -18.11 2.60
C ARG A 333 26.84 -16.60 2.77
N ASP A 334 27.38 -16.10 3.87
CA ASP A 334 27.41 -14.67 4.19
C ASP A 334 28.75 -14.05 3.75
N VAL A 335 28.83 -12.72 3.86
CA VAL A 335 30.01 -11.92 3.55
C VAL A 335 31.25 -12.47 4.28
N GLY A 336 32.33 -12.64 3.51
CA GLY A 336 33.57 -13.27 4.00
C GLY A 336 33.57 -14.80 3.90
N GLY A 337 32.50 -15.41 3.39
CA GLY A 337 32.40 -16.83 3.08
C GLY A 337 31.95 -17.72 4.24
N GLU A 338 31.48 -17.13 5.34
CA GLU A 338 30.94 -17.86 6.50
C GLU A 338 29.56 -18.45 6.22
N TRP A 339 29.30 -19.68 6.67
CA TRP A 339 27.96 -20.28 6.61
C TRP A 339 27.11 -19.83 7.80
N ARG A 340 25.90 -19.34 7.54
CA ARG A 340 24.93 -18.93 8.56
C ARG A 340 23.60 -19.63 8.37
N ASP A 341 22.91 -19.89 9.47
CA ASP A 341 21.57 -20.50 9.44
C ASP A 341 20.55 -19.54 8.82
N LEU A 342 19.68 -20.08 7.99
CA LEU A 342 18.50 -19.35 7.52
C LEU A 342 17.50 -19.19 8.65
N GLU A 343 16.90 -18.01 8.75
CA GLU A 343 15.69 -17.85 9.54
C GLU A 343 14.54 -18.52 8.80
N THR A 344 13.73 -19.29 9.53
CA THR A 344 12.57 -19.98 8.94
C THR A 344 11.31 -19.71 9.75
N ARG A 345 10.20 -19.52 9.04
CA ARG A 345 8.87 -19.48 9.66
C ARG A 345 7.85 -20.19 8.80
N THR A 346 6.86 -20.76 9.46
CA THR A 346 5.75 -21.44 8.80
C THR A 346 4.50 -20.58 8.84
N GLU A 347 3.91 -20.33 7.68
CA GLU A 347 2.65 -19.65 7.49
C GLU A 347 1.57 -20.62 7.03
N THR A 348 0.33 -20.31 7.39
CA THR A 348 -0.86 -21.04 6.91
C THR A 348 -1.75 -20.09 6.12
N ILE A 349 -1.87 -20.34 4.82
CA ILE A 349 -2.77 -19.61 3.91
C ILE A 349 -4.10 -20.37 3.86
N ARG A 350 -5.17 -19.74 4.34
CA ARG A 350 -6.52 -20.31 4.24
C ARG A 350 -7.07 -20.05 2.84
N VAL A 351 -7.67 -21.07 2.24
CA VAL A 351 -8.17 -21.01 0.86
C VAL A 351 -9.66 -21.28 0.83
N LYS A 352 -10.42 -20.42 0.16
CA LYS A 352 -11.86 -20.62 0.02
C LYS A 352 -12.15 -21.86 -0.82
N GLY A 353 -12.87 -22.81 -0.22
CA GLY A 353 -13.31 -24.03 -0.90
C GLY A 353 -12.23 -25.10 -1.10
N ALA A 354 -11.06 -24.93 -0.48
CA ALA A 354 -9.96 -25.89 -0.52
C ALA A 354 -9.27 -26.00 0.85
N ASP A 355 -8.38 -26.98 1.00
CA ASP A 355 -7.57 -27.11 2.21
C ASP A 355 -6.56 -25.96 2.35
N PRO A 356 -6.19 -25.57 3.59
CA PRO A 356 -5.16 -24.56 3.79
C PRO A 356 -3.82 -24.98 3.19
N VAL A 357 -3.11 -24.02 2.60
CA VAL A 357 -1.75 -24.21 2.08
C VAL A 357 -0.75 -23.80 3.15
N THR A 358 0.21 -24.67 3.42
CA THR A 358 1.36 -24.35 4.26
C THR A 358 2.46 -23.72 3.41
N LEU A 359 3.01 -22.61 3.89
CA LEU A 359 4.14 -21.90 3.26
C LEU A 359 5.29 -21.85 4.27
N THR A 360 6.45 -22.37 3.90
CA THR A 360 7.69 -22.14 4.65
C THR A 360 8.37 -20.93 4.05
N VAL A 361 8.56 -19.87 4.84
CA VAL A 361 9.33 -18.71 4.44
C VAL A 361 10.74 -18.82 5.02
N ARG A 362 11.74 -18.66 4.15
CA ARG A 362 13.16 -18.60 4.52
C ARG A 362 13.69 -17.18 4.35
N ALA A 363 14.58 -16.75 5.23
CA ALA A 363 15.20 -15.44 5.17
C ALA A 363 16.69 -15.49 5.54
N THR A 364 17.46 -14.60 4.92
CA THR A 364 18.84 -14.29 5.32
C THR A 364 18.83 -13.00 6.15
N ARG A 365 20.00 -12.55 6.63
CA ARG A 365 20.10 -11.24 7.31
C ARG A 365 19.74 -10.05 6.41
N ARG A 366 19.71 -10.24 5.09
CA ARG A 366 19.36 -9.21 4.09
C ARG A 366 17.85 -9.14 3.88
N GLY A 367 17.13 -10.24 4.10
CA GLY A 367 15.68 -10.30 3.98
C GLY A 367 15.16 -11.66 3.50
N PRO A 368 13.86 -11.76 3.18
CA PRO A 368 13.24 -13.00 2.74
C PRO A 368 13.77 -13.46 1.37
N ILE A 369 13.89 -14.78 1.19
CA ILE A 369 14.16 -15.40 -0.11
C ILE A 369 12.87 -15.34 -0.93
N ILE A 370 12.80 -14.41 -1.87
CA ILE A 370 11.59 -14.12 -2.65
C ILE A 370 11.33 -15.18 -3.73
N THR A 371 12.36 -15.87 -4.22
CA THR A 371 12.19 -16.94 -5.21
C THR A 371 11.49 -18.19 -4.65
N ASP A 372 11.39 -18.33 -3.32
CA ASP A 372 10.62 -19.40 -2.66
C ASP A 372 9.10 -19.28 -2.90
N VAL A 373 8.61 -18.12 -3.35
CA VAL A 373 7.20 -17.91 -3.70
C VAL A 373 6.79 -18.77 -4.91
N ALA A 374 7.73 -19.08 -5.82
CA ALA A 374 7.48 -19.88 -7.00
C ALA A 374 7.40 -21.37 -6.64
N THR A 375 6.20 -21.95 -6.68
CA THR A 375 6.03 -23.39 -6.42
C THR A 375 6.40 -24.23 -7.63
N SER A 376 7.64 -24.72 -7.60
CA SER A 376 8.02 -26.09 -7.97
C SER A 376 8.12 -26.55 -9.43
N GLU A 377 7.94 -25.72 -10.46
CA GLU A 377 8.27 -26.17 -11.84
C GLU A 377 9.62 -25.65 -12.36
N HIS A 378 10.14 -24.55 -11.79
CA HIS A 378 11.46 -24.00 -12.12
C HIS A 378 12.19 -23.62 -10.83
N ILE A 379 13.22 -24.39 -10.47
CA ILE A 379 14.10 -24.04 -9.34
C ILE A 379 14.90 -22.82 -9.80
N SER A 380 14.51 -21.64 -9.32
CA SER A 380 15.34 -20.44 -9.46
C SER A 380 16.47 -20.51 -8.44
N ASP A 381 17.60 -19.89 -8.76
CA ASP A 381 18.60 -19.59 -7.75
C ASP A 381 17.95 -18.80 -6.58
N PRO A 382 18.38 -19.02 -5.33
CA PRO A 382 17.78 -18.37 -4.19
C PRO A 382 18.15 -16.89 -4.20
N VAL A 383 17.14 -16.02 -4.27
CA VAL A 383 17.33 -14.57 -4.25
C VAL A 383 16.65 -14.01 -3.03
N SER A 384 17.41 -13.32 -2.19
CA SER A 384 16.84 -12.54 -1.09
C SER A 384 16.55 -11.10 -1.53
N LEU A 385 15.50 -10.51 -0.94
CA LEU A 385 15.15 -9.11 -1.15
C LEU A 385 15.49 -8.32 0.10
N ARG A 386 16.37 -7.34 -0.03
CA ARG A 386 16.55 -6.30 0.98
C ARG A 386 15.62 -5.14 0.67
N TRP A 387 14.65 -4.90 1.54
CA TRP A 387 13.71 -3.80 1.40
C TRP A 387 13.27 -3.29 2.76
N ASP A 388 13.71 -2.09 3.14
CA ASP A 388 13.48 -1.60 4.50
C ASP A 388 12.01 -1.27 4.81
N ALA A 389 11.12 -1.19 3.81
CA ALA A 389 9.67 -1.07 4.05
C ALA A 389 9.07 -2.28 4.80
N VAL A 390 9.83 -3.38 4.94
CA VAL A 390 9.48 -4.53 5.79
C VAL A 390 10.05 -4.41 7.20
N ARG A 391 10.22 -3.19 7.74
CA ARG A 391 10.50 -2.97 9.17
C ARG A 391 9.32 -2.23 9.85
N PRO A 392 9.20 -2.32 11.19
CA PRO A 392 8.25 -1.50 11.93
C PRO A 392 8.48 0.01 11.73
N ALA A 393 7.41 0.78 11.54
CA ALA A 393 7.44 2.21 11.25
C ALA A 393 6.37 3.01 12.02
N ARG A 394 6.55 4.32 12.08
CA ARG A 394 5.62 5.27 12.74
C ARG A 394 4.76 6.03 11.72
N THR A 395 4.44 5.41 10.58
CA THR A 395 3.72 6.05 9.47
C THR A 395 2.38 6.69 9.90
N ALA A 396 1.66 6.06 10.85
CA ALA A 396 0.43 6.64 11.39
C ALA A 396 0.67 7.95 12.16
N ASP A 397 1.77 8.04 12.91
CA ASP A 397 2.18 9.25 13.62
C ASP A 397 2.53 10.37 12.65
N THR A 398 3.15 10.04 11.50
CA THR A 398 3.43 11.03 10.45
C THR A 398 2.14 11.62 9.88
N ILE A 399 1.17 10.77 9.50
CA ILE A 399 -0.10 11.24 8.95
C ILE A 399 -0.82 12.11 9.98
N ARG A 400 -0.95 11.64 11.22
CA ARG A 400 -1.53 12.43 12.31
C ARG A 400 -0.78 13.75 12.48
N GLY A 401 0.55 13.72 12.53
CA GLY A 401 1.42 14.90 12.64
C GLY A 401 1.12 15.95 11.58
N PHE A 402 0.98 15.58 10.30
CA PHE A 402 0.60 16.54 9.24
C PHE A 402 -0.77 17.17 9.46
N ASN A 403 -1.73 16.41 9.98
CA ASN A 403 -3.09 16.90 10.21
C ASN A 403 -3.13 17.96 11.32
N HIS A 404 -2.17 17.94 12.26
CA HIS A 404 -2.09 18.85 13.41
C HIS A 404 -0.96 19.89 13.35
N ALA A 405 0.00 19.76 12.42
CA ALA A 405 1.18 20.61 12.38
C ALA A 405 0.84 22.10 12.26
N ALA A 406 1.44 22.93 13.12
CA ALA A 406 1.20 24.38 13.14
C ALA A 406 2.14 25.15 12.21
N GLY A 407 3.27 24.55 11.84
CA GLY A 407 4.34 25.18 11.07
C GLY A 407 5.31 24.16 10.46
N TRP A 408 6.42 24.67 9.93
CA TRP A 408 7.42 23.86 9.23
C TRP A 408 8.13 22.87 10.16
N GLU A 409 8.43 23.29 11.39
CA GLU A 409 9.13 22.46 12.36
C GLU A 409 8.31 21.23 12.76
N ASP A 410 7.03 21.41 13.11
CA ASP A 410 6.12 20.31 13.42
C ASP A 410 5.94 19.37 12.22
N PHE A 411 5.81 19.96 11.02
CA PHE A 411 5.65 19.21 9.78
C PHE A 411 6.88 18.35 9.48
N ARG A 412 8.08 18.95 9.54
CA ARG A 412 9.34 18.26 9.30
C ARG A 412 9.63 17.20 10.35
N GLU A 413 9.26 17.43 11.61
CA GLU A 413 9.38 16.41 12.64
C GLU A 413 8.45 15.22 12.39
N ALA A 414 7.21 15.46 11.96
CA ALA A 414 6.27 14.39 11.60
C ALA A 414 6.82 13.51 10.47
N CYS A 415 7.53 14.08 9.51
CA CYS A 415 8.16 13.35 8.40
C CYS A 415 9.12 12.24 8.87
N ARG A 416 9.74 12.35 10.06
CA ARG A 416 10.69 11.35 10.57
C ARG A 416 10.07 9.98 10.84
N GLY A 417 8.76 9.92 11.05
CA GLY A 417 8.04 8.65 11.28
C GLY A 417 7.81 7.83 10.02
N TRP A 418 8.09 8.39 8.83
CA TRP A 418 7.78 7.79 7.55
C TRP A 418 8.93 6.95 7.01
N LEU A 419 8.69 5.63 6.91
CA LEU A 419 9.67 4.69 6.41
C LEU A 419 9.57 4.45 4.89
N ALA A 420 8.35 4.23 4.40
CA ALA A 420 8.08 3.89 3.01
C ALA A 420 6.62 4.18 2.64
N PRO A 421 6.31 4.35 1.34
CA PRO A 421 7.24 4.47 0.20
C PRO A 421 8.09 5.74 0.28
N ALA A 422 9.24 5.79 -0.40
CA ALA A 422 10.04 7.00 -0.44
C ALA A 422 9.33 8.12 -1.24
N GLN A 423 9.06 9.25 -0.60
CA GLN A 423 8.25 10.36 -1.14
C GLN A 423 9.01 11.68 -1.11
N ASN A 424 8.81 12.47 -2.15
CA ASN A 424 9.14 13.89 -2.19
C ASN A 424 7.94 14.69 -1.70
N VAL A 425 8.13 15.53 -0.68
CA VAL A 425 7.05 16.27 -0.03
C VAL A 425 7.28 17.76 -0.18
N VAL A 426 6.26 18.48 -0.65
CA VAL A 426 6.26 19.95 -0.68
C VAL A 426 5.37 20.51 0.43
N TYR A 427 5.74 21.70 0.90
CA TYR A 427 5.10 22.40 2.01
C TYR A 427 4.85 23.87 1.66
N ALA A 428 3.71 24.41 2.11
CA ALA A 428 3.44 25.85 2.10
C ALA A 428 2.62 26.25 3.33
N ASP A 429 2.80 27.47 3.85
CA ASP A 429 2.00 27.97 4.97
C ASP A 429 1.42 29.38 4.76
N ARG A 430 0.58 29.79 5.73
CA ARG A 430 -0.03 31.12 5.77
C ARG A 430 0.97 32.27 5.97
N ASP A 431 2.14 32.00 6.53
CA ASP A 431 3.17 33.00 6.79
C ASP A 431 4.06 33.21 5.55
N GLY A 432 3.82 32.41 4.51
CA GLY A 432 4.48 32.53 3.21
C GLY A 432 5.74 31.68 3.10
N ASN A 433 5.99 30.79 4.05
CA ASN A 433 7.08 29.84 3.95
C ASN A 433 6.72 28.75 2.93
N ILE A 434 7.75 28.25 2.26
CA ILE A 434 7.67 27.13 1.33
C ILE A 434 8.81 26.17 1.65
N GLY A 435 8.56 24.87 1.48
CA GLY A 435 9.53 23.85 1.83
C GLY A 435 9.45 22.64 0.90
N PHE A 436 10.55 21.89 0.90
CA PHE A 436 10.67 20.57 0.31
C PHE A 436 11.34 19.67 1.35
N GLN A 437 10.88 18.44 1.48
CA GLN A 437 11.49 17.42 2.32
C GLN A 437 11.32 16.06 1.63
N HIS A 438 12.40 15.33 1.46
CA HIS A 438 12.34 13.90 1.15
C HIS A 438 11.99 13.09 2.41
N MET A 439 11.14 12.07 2.27
CA MET A 439 10.76 11.14 3.31
C MET A 439 10.94 9.70 2.85
N GLY A 440 11.18 8.80 3.80
CA GLY A 440 11.51 7.42 3.54
C GLY A 440 13.02 7.20 3.46
N GLU A 441 13.44 5.97 3.70
CA GLU A 441 14.86 5.66 3.78
C GLU A 441 15.50 5.56 2.40
N ILE A 442 16.73 6.09 2.29
CA ILE A 442 17.57 6.02 1.11
C ILE A 442 18.78 5.15 1.45
N PRO A 443 18.97 3.98 0.80
CA PRO A 443 20.11 3.12 1.09
C PRO A 443 21.44 3.75 0.65
N ILE A 444 22.47 3.62 1.49
CA ILE A 444 23.85 3.99 1.14
C ILE A 444 24.56 2.71 0.69
N ARG A 445 24.85 2.63 -0.61
CA ARG A 445 25.55 1.50 -1.23
C ARG A 445 27.06 1.71 -1.25
N THR A 446 27.82 0.62 -1.26
CA THR A 446 29.28 0.65 -1.45
C THR A 446 29.64 1.20 -2.84
N ALA A 447 30.79 1.85 -2.98
CA ALA A 447 31.25 2.39 -4.26
C ALA A 447 31.28 1.30 -5.35
N GLY A 448 30.70 1.61 -6.52
CA GLY A 448 30.55 0.66 -7.62
C GLY A 448 29.32 -0.26 -7.52
N ASN A 449 28.49 -0.11 -6.48
CA ASN A 449 27.15 -0.69 -6.40
C ASN A 449 26.09 0.40 -6.63
N ASP A 450 25.49 0.39 -7.82
CA ASP A 450 24.45 1.34 -8.23
C ASP A 450 23.02 0.78 -8.08
N GLY A 451 22.86 -0.46 -7.59
CA GLY A 451 21.57 -1.13 -7.45
C GLY A 451 20.96 -1.59 -8.79
N SER A 452 21.72 -1.54 -9.89
CA SER A 452 21.18 -1.86 -11.22
C SER A 452 20.98 -3.36 -11.46
N VAL A 453 21.78 -4.22 -10.83
CA VAL A 453 21.78 -5.67 -11.03
C VAL A 453 21.96 -6.43 -9.72
N PRO A 454 21.42 -7.67 -9.60
CA PRO A 454 21.51 -8.44 -8.37
C PRO A 454 22.96 -8.71 -8.00
N ARG A 455 23.27 -8.55 -6.72
CA ARG A 455 24.62 -8.77 -6.17
C ARG A 455 24.75 -10.16 -5.56
N ARG A 456 25.97 -10.67 -5.43
CA ARG A 456 26.18 -11.89 -4.64
C ARG A 456 26.05 -11.57 -3.16
N GLY A 457 25.34 -12.42 -2.41
CA GLY A 457 25.15 -12.27 -0.96
C GLY A 457 26.42 -12.45 -0.13
N ASP A 458 27.48 -13.03 -0.70
CA ASP A 458 28.79 -13.23 -0.05
C ASP A 458 29.82 -12.14 -0.43
N ASP A 459 29.48 -11.22 -1.34
CA ASP A 459 30.36 -10.14 -1.78
C ASP A 459 30.18 -8.89 -0.89
N PRO A 460 31.20 -8.47 -0.13
CA PRO A 460 31.12 -7.26 0.67
C PRO A 460 30.85 -5.99 -0.15
N ALA A 461 31.20 -5.95 -1.44
CA ALA A 461 30.93 -4.79 -2.30
C ALA A 461 29.44 -4.64 -2.66
N GLY A 462 28.63 -5.69 -2.45
CA GLY A 462 27.19 -5.66 -2.68
C GLY A 462 26.38 -5.07 -1.52
N GLU A 463 26.95 -4.94 -0.32
CA GLU A 463 26.19 -4.57 0.88
C GLU A 463 25.83 -3.08 0.96
N TRP A 464 24.71 -2.79 1.62
CA TRP A 464 24.42 -1.44 2.12
C TRP A 464 25.26 -1.17 3.36
N THR A 465 25.82 0.03 3.41
CA THR A 465 26.63 0.53 4.54
C THR A 465 25.82 1.33 5.56
N GLY A 466 24.57 1.67 5.21
CA GLY A 466 23.64 2.40 6.07
C GLY A 466 22.49 2.98 5.27
N THR A 467 21.79 3.94 5.86
CA THR A 467 20.78 4.77 5.20
C THR A 467 21.16 6.25 5.35
N VAL A 468 20.77 7.08 4.39
CA VAL A 468 21.01 8.53 4.44
C VAL A 468 20.28 9.09 5.67
N PRO A 469 20.98 9.81 6.58
CA PRO A 469 20.33 10.43 7.73
C PRO A 469 19.23 11.41 7.31
N PHE A 470 18.11 11.44 8.04
CA PHE A 470 16.97 12.31 7.71
C PHE A 470 17.35 13.80 7.55
N ASP A 471 18.28 14.29 8.36
CA ASP A 471 18.73 15.69 8.28
C ASP A 471 19.68 15.98 7.09
N GLU A 472 20.17 14.93 6.42
CA GLU A 472 20.94 15.00 5.18
C GLU A 472 20.09 14.71 3.93
N ALA A 473 18.87 14.20 4.12
CA ALA A 473 17.92 14.01 3.03
C ALA A 473 17.47 15.36 2.45
N PRO A 474 17.30 15.46 1.11
CA PRO A 474 17.00 16.72 0.42
C PRO A 474 15.74 17.45 0.88
#